data_AF-A0A164EQM0-F1
#
_entry.id   AF-A0A164EQM0-F1
#
_cell.length_a   1.000
_cell.length_b   1.000
_cell.length_c   1.000
_cell.angle_alpha   90.00
_cell.angle_beta   90.00
_cell.angle_gamma   90.00
#
_symmetry.space_group_name_H-M   'P 1'
#
loop_
_entity.id
_entity.type
_entity.pdbx_description
1 polymer ?
#
loop_
_entity_poly.entity_id
_entity_poly.type
_entity_poly.pdbx_seq_one_letter_code
_entity_poly.pdbx_strand_id
1 'polypeptide(L)'
;MATVIHVPNVPEMVVETEIMQSVKLTDSLNAITMKTMEIKELYVELRKLKEELAKVRNMLSVAGKLFENEKFNHSKPANGRRYTDFIRNLSVNLSFYSQAGFEKLRTIFTLPSLTSIKNHLAKVGCASGILKNALAEIEHKISEGHLAEATLSLDGMA
;
A
#
# COMPACT_ATOMS: atom_id res chain seq x y z
N MET A 1 14.57 -28.18 -79.48
CA MET A 1 14.59 -28.89 -78.18
C MET A 1 13.82 -28.05 -77.18
N ALA A 2 12.63 -28.48 -76.77
CA ALA A 2 11.82 -27.79 -75.76
C ALA A 2 11.81 -28.65 -74.50
N THR A 3 12.41 -28.15 -73.43
CA THR A 3 12.43 -28.81 -72.12
C THR A 3 11.07 -28.59 -71.46
N VAL A 4 10.26 -29.64 -71.40
CA VAL A 4 8.99 -29.62 -70.65
C VAL A 4 9.35 -29.68 -69.17
N ILE A 5 9.18 -28.56 -68.47
CA ILE A 5 9.30 -28.50 -67.02
C ILE A 5 8.04 -29.14 -66.45
N HIS A 6 8.17 -30.36 -65.93
CA HIS A 6 7.10 -31.03 -65.21
C HIS A 6 6.97 -30.37 -63.84
N VAL A 7 5.99 -29.49 -63.68
CA VAL A 7 5.61 -28.96 -62.38
C VAL A 7 4.87 -30.08 -61.65
N PRO A 8 5.39 -30.62 -60.53
CA PRO A 8 4.68 -31.67 -59.80
C PRO A 8 3.36 -31.10 -59.28
N ASN A 9 2.26 -31.69 -59.74
CA ASN A 9 0.92 -31.35 -59.28
C ASN A 9 0.78 -31.89 -57.86
N VAL A 10 0.80 -31.00 -56.85
CA VAL A 10 0.63 -31.39 -55.45
C VAL A 10 -0.76 -32.01 -55.30
N PRO A 11 -0.89 -33.22 -54.71
CA PRO A 11 -2.19 -33.87 -54.59
C PRO A 11 -3.14 -33.01 -53.75
N GLU A 12 -4.37 -32.80 -54.25
CA GLU A 12 -5.43 -31.99 -53.63
C GLU A 12 -5.69 -32.40 -52.16
N MET A 13 -5.60 -33.70 -51.85
CA MET A 13 -5.66 -34.25 -50.49
C MET A 13 -4.59 -33.69 -49.53
N VAL A 14 -3.38 -33.41 -50.01
CA VAL A 14 -2.29 -32.85 -49.19
C VAL A 14 -2.61 -31.40 -48.82
N VAL A 15 -3.12 -30.63 -49.79
CA VAL A 15 -3.55 -29.24 -49.61
C VAL A 15 -4.71 -29.14 -48.61
N GLU A 16 -5.72 -30.01 -48.72
CA GLU A 16 -6.84 -30.05 -47.77
C GLU A 16 -6.39 -30.41 -46.34
N THR A 17 -5.42 -31.31 -46.20
CA THR A 17 -4.89 -31.73 -44.88
C THR A 17 -4.13 -30.60 -44.21
N GLU A 18 -3.31 -29.86 -44.96
CA GLU A 18 -2.57 -28.69 -44.46
C GLU A 18 -3.51 -27.53 -44.09
N ILE A 19 -4.54 -27.28 -44.90
CA ILE A 19 -5.58 -26.28 -44.59
C ILE A 19 -6.30 -26.66 -43.29
N MET A 20 -6.71 -27.92 -43.13
CA MET A 20 -7.39 -28.39 -41.93
C MET A 20 -6.51 -28.31 -40.67
N GLN A 21 -5.19 -28.55 -40.79
CA GLN A 21 -4.24 -28.36 -39.69
C GLN A 21 -4.08 -26.88 -39.32
N SER A 22 -3.97 -25.99 -40.31
CA SER A 22 -3.87 -24.54 -40.11
C SER A 22 -5.10 -23.96 -39.38
N VAL A 23 -6.30 -24.43 -39.72
CA VAL A 23 -7.55 -24.04 -39.03
C VAL A 23 -7.50 -24.46 -37.55
N LYS A 24 -7.11 -25.71 -37.25
CA LYS A 24 -6.99 -26.20 -35.86
C LYS A 24 -5.95 -25.41 -35.04
N LEU A 25 -4.84 -25.03 -35.66
CA LEU A 25 -3.82 -24.17 -35.05
C LEU A 25 -4.36 -22.78 -34.73
N THR A 26 -5.15 -22.21 -35.63
CA THR A 26 -5.79 -20.89 -35.45
C THR A 26 -6.79 -20.91 -34.29
N ASP A 27 -7.64 -21.95 -34.22
CA ASP A 27 -8.58 -22.12 -33.12
C ASP A 27 -7.87 -22.27 -31.77
N SER A 28 -6.76 -23.01 -31.75
CA SER A 28 -5.92 -23.19 -30.56
C SER A 28 -5.28 -21.85 -30.13
N LEU A 29 -4.81 -21.05 -31.08
CA LEU A 29 -4.22 -19.74 -30.81
C LEU A 29 -5.25 -18.75 -30.23
N ASN A 30 -6.47 -18.75 -30.78
CA ASN A 30 -7.57 -17.94 -30.27
C ASN A 30 -7.94 -18.35 -28.85
N ALA A 31 -8.02 -19.65 -28.56
CA ALA A 31 -8.29 -20.17 -27.22
C ALA A 31 -7.18 -19.78 -26.21
N ILE A 32 -5.91 -19.83 -26.61
CA ILE A 32 -4.78 -19.38 -25.77
C ILE A 32 -4.86 -17.88 -25.51
N THR A 33 -5.22 -17.09 -26.53
CA THR A 33 -5.33 -15.63 -26.41
C THR A 33 -6.44 -15.26 -25.42
N MET A 34 -7.61 -15.91 -25.51
CA MET A 34 -8.71 -15.72 -24.56
C MET A 34 -8.30 -16.08 -23.14
N LYS A 35 -7.70 -17.26 -22.93
CA LYS A 35 -7.19 -17.66 -21.60
C LYS A 35 -6.14 -16.70 -21.05
N THR A 36 -5.30 -16.13 -21.91
CA THR A 36 -4.30 -15.13 -21.51
C THR A 36 -4.96 -13.83 -21.05
N MET A 37 -6.06 -13.42 -21.68
CA MET A 37 -6.85 -12.27 -21.21
C MET A 37 -7.50 -12.56 -19.86
N GLU A 38 -8.14 -13.72 -19.68
CA GLU A 38 -8.73 -14.14 -18.41
C GLU A 38 -7.71 -14.15 -17.27
N ILE A 39 -6.50 -14.68 -17.51
CA ILE A 39 -5.42 -14.66 -16.52
C ILE A 39 -5.01 -13.22 -16.14
N LYS A 40 -4.96 -12.30 -17.11
CA LYS A 40 -4.63 -10.90 -16.84
C LYS A 40 -5.70 -10.23 -15.97
N GLU A 41 -6.98 -10.51 -16.25
CA GLU A 41 -8.10 -9.99 -15.45
C GLU A 41 -8.05 -10.52 -14.02
N LEU A 42 -7.88 -11.83 -13.84
CA LEU A 42 -7.73 -12.45 -12.53
C LEU A 42 -6.53 -11.88 -11.75
N TYR A 43 -5.43 -11.56 -12.42
CA TYR A 43 -4.27 -10.96 -11.76
C TYR A 43 -4.56 -9.55 -11.23
N VAL A 44 -5.33 -8.75 -11.97
CA VAL A 44 -5.77 -7.42 -11.52
C VAL A 44 -6.70 -7.53 -10.32
N GLU A 45 -7.64 -8.48 -10.33
CA GLU A 45 -8.53 -8.73 -9.19
C GLU A 45 -7.77 -9.19 -7.95
N LEU A 46 -6.82 -10.12 -8.12
CA LEU A 46 -5.99 -10.61 -7.02
C LEU A 46 -5.16 -9.50 -6.38
N ARG A 47 -4.67 -8.54 -7.17
CA ARG A 47 -3.99 -7.35 -6.65
C ARG A 47 -4.92 -6.49 -5.79
N LYS A 48 -6.14 -6.22 -6.27
CA LYS A 48 -7.14 -5.43 -5.51
C LYS A 48 -7.49 -6.12 -4.19
N LEU A 49 -7.75 -7.43 -4.22
CA LEU A 49 -8.03 -8.23 -3.02
C LEU A 49 -6.87 -8.20 -2.03
N LYS A 50 -5.62 -8.25 -2.50
CA LYS A 50 -4.44 -8.13 -1.64
C LYS A 50 -4.36 -6.77 -0.93
N GLU A 51 -4.67 -5.69 -1.63
CA GLU A 51 -4.70 -4.34 -1.06
C GLU A 51 -5.83 -4.19 -0.02
N GLU A 52 -7.01 -4.75 -0.29
CA GLU A 52 -8.12 -4.78 0.66
C GLU A 52 -7.81 -5.60 1.91
N LEU A 53 -7.22 -6.78 1.74
CA LEU A 53 -6.78 -7.64 2.85
C LEU A 53 -5.78 -6.90 3.75
N ALA A 54 -4.84 -6.15 3.16
CA ALA A 54 -3.89 -5.34 3.90
C ALA A 54 -4.59 -4.24 4.72
N LYS A 55 -5.60 -3.56 4.15
CA LYS A 55 -6.42 -2.57 4.86
C LYS A 55 -7.14 -3.20 6.06
N VAL A 56 -7.79 -4.35 5.87
CA VAL A 56 -8.50 -5.07 6.94
C VAL A 56 -7.54 -5.48 8.07
N ARG A 57 -6.38 -6.05 7.72
CA ARG A 57 -5.36 -6.44 8.71
C ARG A 57 -4.86 -5.24 9.53
N ASN A 58 -4.64 -4.10 8.88
CA ASN A 58 -4.23 -2.87 9.56
C ASN A 58 -5.33 -2.36 10.50
N MET A 59 -6.60 -2.37 10.07
CA MET A 59 -7.73 -2.00 10.93
C MET A 59 -7.83 -2.91 12.15
N LEU A 60 -7.66 -4.22 12.00
CA LEU A 60 -7.66 -5.17 13.12
C LEU A 60 -6.54 -4.88 14.12
N SER A 61 -5.35 -4.53 13.66
CA SER A 61 -4.23 -4.15 14.52
C SER A 61 -4.51 -2.87 15.31
N VAL A 62 -5.03 -1.83 14.65
CA VAL A 62 -5.41 -0.57 15.31
C VAL A 62 -6.54 -0.79 16.31
N ALA A 63 -7.59 -1.52 15.91
CA ALA A 63 -8.72 -1.86 16.76
C ALA A 63 -8.27 -2.66 18.00
N GLY A 64 -7.38 -3.64 17.84
CA GLY A 64 -6.82 -4.40 18.95
C GLY A 64 -6.07 -3.51 19.95
N LYS A 65 -5.25 -2.57 19.47
CA LYS A 65 -4.53 -1.63 20.35
C LYS A 65 -5.46 -0.63 21.06
N LEU A 66 -6.54 -0.20 20.39
CA LEU A 66 -7.59 0.61 21.02
C LEU A 66 -8.32 -0.18 22.09
N PHE A 67 -8.70 -1.43 21.80
CA PHE A 67 -9.37 -2.30 22.76
C PHE A 67 -8.53 -2.55 24.02
N GLU A 68 -7.25 -2.87 23.87
CA GLU A 68 -6.35 -3.05 25.03
C GLU A 68 -6.18 -1.75 25.83
N ASN A 69 -6.15 -0.60 25.16
CA ASN A 69 -6.13 0.69 25.83
C ASN A 69 -7.40 0.94 26.66
N GLU A 70 -8.58 0.65 26.10
CA GLU A 70 -9.84 0.75 26.84
C GLU A 70 -9.85 -0.18 28.04
N LYS A 71 -9.53 -1.46 27.83
CA LYS A 71 -9.46 -2.46 28.90
C LYS A 71 -8.56 -2.00 30.06
N PHE A 72 -7.43 -1.36 29.74
CA PHE A 72 -6.46 -0.92 30.75
C PHE A 72 -6.83 0.41 31.43
N ASN A 73 -7.50 1.34 30.75
CA ASN A 73 -7.70 2.71 31.22
C ASN A 73 -9.15 3.09 31.55
N HIS A 74 -10.14 2.30 31.10
CA HIS A 74 -11.57 2.64 31.24
C HIS A 74 -11.99 2.83 32.70
N SER A 75 -11.54 1.94 33.59
CA SER A 75 -11.86 2.01 35.03
C SER A 75 -11.01 3.00 35.82
N LYS A 76 -10.05 3.67 35.18
CA LYS A 76 -9.10 4.57 35.86
C LYS A 76 -9.56 6.02 35.79
N PRO A 77 -9.35 6.81 36.86
CA PRO A 77 -9.56 8.25 36.81
C PRO A 77 -8.59 8.91 35.84
N ALA A 78 -8.95 10.07 35.29
CA ALA A 78 -8.19 10.74 34.23
C ALA A 78 -6.68 10.88 34.51
N ASN A 79 -6.32 11.23 35.75
CA ASN A 79 -4.92 11.42 36.17
C ASN A 79 -4.15 10.10 36.38
N GLY A 80 -4.83 8.96 36.50
CA GLY A 80 -4.23 7.64 36.68
C GLY A 80 -4.06 6.86 35.37
N ARG A 81 -4.56 7.38 34.26
CA ARG A 81 -4.49 6.71 32.95
C ARG A 81 -3.07 6.80 32.39
N ARG A 82 -2.60 5.67 31.84
CA ARG A 82 -1.29 5.60 31.16
C ARG A 82 -1.50 5.11 29.74
N TYR A 83 -0.99 5.88 28.79
CA TYR A 83 -1.14 5.61 27.37
C TYR A 83 0.18 5.08 26.80
N THR A 84 0.07 4.09 25.92
CA THR A 84 1.21 3.60 25.14
C THR A 84 1.60 4.61 24.07
N ASP A 85 2.81 4.50 23.52
CA ASP A 85 3.28 5.41 22.47
C ASP A 85 2.43 5.31 21.21
N PHE A 86 1.90 4.12 20.90
CA PHE A 86 0.93 3.98 19.82
C PHE A 86 -0.31 4.87 20.02
N ILE A 87 -0.92 4.84 21.22
CA ILE A 87 -2.12 5.63 21.51
C ILE A 87 -1.80 7.13 21.52
N ARG A 88 -0.62 7.51 22.03
CA ARG A 88 -0.15 8.90 21.99
C ARG A 88 0.03 9.37 20.55
N ASN A 89 0.76 8.62 19.72
CA ASN A 89 1.01 8.96 18.31
C ASN A 89 -0.28 9.00 17.49
N LEU A 90 -1.18 8.04 17.70
CA LEU A 90 -2.51 8.06 17.09
C LEU A 90 -3.27 9.35 17.44
N SER A 91 -3.24 9.73 18.72
CA SER A 91 -3.95 10.93 19.21
C SER A 91 -3.32 12.22 18.71
N VAL A 92 -1.99 12.29 18.65
CA VAL A 92 -1.25 13.39 18.00
C VAL A 92 -1.73 13.54 16.56
N ASN A 93 -1.65 12.47 15.77
CA ASN A 93 -2.01 12.49 14.36
C ASN A 93 -3.48 12.90 14.16
N LEU A 94 -4.41 12.31 14.92
CA LEU A 94 -5.82 12.67 14.84
C LEU A 94 -6.06 14.14 15.17
N SER A 95 -5.46 14.64 16.25
CA SER A 95 -5.61 16.05 16.65
C SER A 95 -5.00 17.02 15.62
N PHE A 96 -3.91 16.63 14.98
CA PHE A 96 -3.22 17.43 13.96
C PHE A 96 -4.04 17.53 12.66
N TYR A 97 -4.56 16.40 12.16
CA TYR A 97 -5.31 16.38 10.91
C TYR A 97 -6.79 16.76 11.06
N SER A 98 -7.41 16.47 12.22
CA SER A 98 -8.81 16.83 12.49
C SER A 98 -9.09 16.93 13.98
N GLN A 99 -9.00 18.15 14.52
CA GLN A 99 -9.32 18.42 15.92
C GLN A 99 -10.76 18.02 16.27
N ALA A 100 -11.74 18.31 15.40
CA ALA A 100 -13.13 17.94 15.62
C ALA A 100 -13.34 16.41 15.62
N GLY A 101 -12.69 15.70 14.70
CA GLY A 101 -12.71 14.24 14.67
C GLY A 101 -12.08 13.62 15.93
N PHE A 102 -10.96 14.19 16.38
CA PHE A 102 -10.30 13.78 17.60
C PHE A 102 -11.18 13.94 18.85
N GLU A 103 -11.81 15.11 19.03
CA GLU A 103 -12.70 15.33 20.18
C GLU A 103 -13.91 14.39 20.15
N LYS A 104 -14.48 14.12 18.97
CA LYS A 104 -15.55 13.12 18.82
C LYS A 104 -15.08 11.71 19.20
N LEU A 105 -13.85 11.33 18.85
CA LEU A 105 -13.31 10.02 19.24
C LEU A 105 -13.01 9.94 20.73
N ARG A 106 -12.62 11.05 21.39
CA ARG A 106 -12.42 11.10 22.85
C ARG A 106 -13.69 10.85 23.66
N THR A 107 -14.88 11.07 23.09
CA THR A 107 -16.14 10.76 23.80
C THR A 107 -16.45 9.27 23.79
N ILE A 108 -15.84 8.51 22.86
CA ILE A 108 -16.07 7.07 22.67
C ILE A 108 -14.92 6.27 23.29
N PHE A 109 -13.68 6.71 23.07
CA PHE A 109 -12.47 6.03 23.48
C PHE A 109 -11.73 6.81 24.56
N THR A 110 -11.11 6.07 25.48
CA THR A 110 -10.23 6.58 26.52
C THR A 110 -8.89 7.04 25.93
N LEU A 111 -8.90 8.18 25.25
CA LEU A 111 -7.71 8.79 24.63
C LEU A 111 -7.07 9.86 25.54
N PRO A 112 -5.78 10.22 25.33
CA PRO A 112 -5.09 11.28 26.05
C PRO A 112 -5.69 12.65 25.76
N SER A 113 -5.76 13.54 26.76
CA SER A 113 -6.26 14.92 26.59
C SER A 113 -5.31 15.74 25.72
N LEU A 114 -5.80 16.83 25.12
CA LEU A 114 -4.96 17.79 24.41
C LEU A 114 -3.78 18.27 25.25
N THR A 115 -4.00 18.53 26.54
CA THR A 115 -2.92 18.90 27.48
C THR A 115 -1.91 17.78 27.62
N SER A 116 -2.35 16.53 27.74
CA SER A 116 -1.45 15.37 27.77
C SER A 116 -0.67 15.19 26.47
N ILE A 117 -1.29 15.48 25.32
CA ILE A 117 -0.64 15.46 24.01
C ILE A 117 0.43 16.56 23.94
N LYS A 118 0.09 17.80 24.29
CA LYS A 118 1.03 18.93 24.34
C LYS A 118 2.21 18.64 25.26
N ASN A 119 1.97 18.10 26.44
CA ASN A 119 3.04 17.72 27.39
C ASN A 119 3.92 16.59 26.86
N HIS A 120 3.36 15.66 26.08
CA HIS A 120 4.13 14.62 25.43
C HIS A 120 5.02 15.20 24.32
N LEU A 121 4.46 16.07 23.47
CA LEU A 121 5.18 16.73 22.38
C LEU A 121 6.22 17.74 22.87
N ALA A 122 5.99 18.40 24.01
CA ALA A 122 6.93 19.36 24.60
C ALA A 122 8.30 18.73 24.90
N LYS A 123 8.34 17.43 25.17
CA LYS A 123 9.60 16.68 25.38
C LYS A 123 10.41 16.50 24.10
N VAL A 124 9.75 16.56 22.94
CA VAL A 124 10.32 16.35 21.61
C VAL A 124 10.84 17.66 21.02
N GLY A 125 10.88 18.75 21.82
CA GLY A 125 11.09 20.13 21.40
C GLY A 125 11.99 20.34 20.17
N CYS A 126 11.50 21.13 19.21
CA CYS A 126 12.32 21.64 18.13
C CYS A 126 13.15 22.81 18.65
N ALA A 127 14.41 22.56 18.99
CA ALA A 127 15.36 23.65 19.21
C ALA A 127 15.53 24.46 17.91
N SER A 128 15.63 25.78 18.04
CA SER A 128 15.98 26.66 16.92
C SER A 128 17.37 26.27 16.38
N GLY A 129 17.51 26.24 15.05
CA GLY A 129 18.72 25.80 14.36
C GLY A 129 18.54 24.48 13.62
N ILE A 130 19.55 23.62 13.66
CA ILE A 130 19.54 22.34 12.94
C ILE A 130 18.61 21.35 13.63
N LEU A 131 17.62 20.82 12.90
CA LEU A 131 16.69 19.78 13.37
C LEU A 131 17.40 18.42 13.47
N LYS A 132 18.29 18.27 14.46
CA LYS A 132 19.15 17.08 14.64
C LYS A 132 18.37 15.76 14.66
N ASN A 133 17.20 15.74 15.29
CA ASN A 133 16.37 14.53 15.37
C ASN A 133 15.78 14.16 13.99
N ALA A 134 15.37 15.14 13.20
CA ALA A 134 14.85 14.91 11.86
C ALA A 134 15.99 14.46 10.91
N LEU A 135 17.17 15.06 11.03
CA LEU A 135 18.34 14.66 10.25
C LEU A 135 18.81 13.25 10.60
N ALA A 136 18.88 12.89 11.88
CA ALA A 136 19.26 11.53 12.28
C ALA A 136 18.29 10.47 11.73
N GLU A 137 16.99 10.76 11.68
CA GLU A 137 15.99 9.88 11.07
C GLU A 137 16.17 9.78 9.55
N ILE A 138 16.51 10.89 8.88
CA ILE A 138 16.82 10.90 7.44
C ILE A 138 18.09 10.08 7.16
N GLU A 139 19.15 10.28 7.94
CA GLU A 139 20.41 9.52 7.86
C GLU A 139 20.17 8.01 8.05
N HIS A 140 19.35 7.64 9.03
CA HIS A 140 18.96 6.24 9.23
C HIS A 140 18.28 5.66 7.98
N LYS A 141 17.32 6.37 7.39
CA LYS A 141 16.63 5.92 6.17
C LYS A 141 17.54 5.85 4.94
N ILE A 142 18.53 6.74 4.84
CA ILE A 142 19.59 6.65 3.82
C ILE A 142 20.41 5.37 4.03
N SER A 143 20.80 5.07 5.28
CA SER A 143 21.60 3.88 5.59
C SER A 143 20.87 2.56 5.30
N GLU A 144 19.55 2.53 5.39
CA GLU A 144 18.71 1.39 5.01
C GLU A 144 18.49 1.26 3.49
N GLY A 145 19.04 2.18 2.69
CA GLY A 145 18.90 2.17 1.23
C GLY A 145 17.54 2.68 0.72
N HIS A 146 16.74 3.30 1.58
CA HIS A 146 15.43 3.85 1.20
C HIS A 146 15.52 5.21 0.49
N LEU A 147 16.68 5.87 0.53
CA LEU A 147 16.94 7.19 -0.07
C LEU A 147 18.34 7.20 -0.70
N ALA A 148 18.43 7.45 -2.01
CA ALA A 148 19.70 7.50 -2.75
C ALA A 148 20.17 8.94 -3.04
N GLU A 149 19.24 9.87 -3.28
CA GLU A 149 19.49 11.30 -3.48
C GLU A 149 18.38 12.12 -2.82
N ALA A 150 18.74 13.26 -2.21
CA ALA A 150 17.80 14.19 -1.61
C ALA A 150 18.15 15.63 -2.01
N THR A 151 17.15 16.40 -2.42
CA THR A 151 17.30 17.84 -2.71
C THR A 151 16.82 18.65 -1.51
N LEU A 152 17.65 19.58 -1.03
CA LEU A 152 17.26 20.55 -0.01
C LEU A 152 16.78 21.85 -0.68
N SER A 153 15.50 22.17 -0.51
CA SER A 153 14.92 23.45 -0.93
C SER A 153 14.52 24.26 0.30
N LEU A 154 14.96 25.52 0.35
CA LEU A 154 14.67 26.45 1.44
C LEU A 154 13.95 27.66 0.84
N ASP A 155 12.81 28.01 1.43
CA ASP A 155 12.07 29.23 1.11
C ASP A 155 11.63 29.91 2.41
N GLY A 156 11.67 31.24 2.42
CA GLY A 156 11.34 32.04 3.59
C GLY A 156 9.85 32.35 3.61
N MET A 157 9.14 31.88 4.63
CA MET A 157 7.78 32.37 4.92
C MET A 157 7.83 33.63 5.79
N ALA A 158 7.13 34.68 5.36
CA ALA A 158 6.93 35.93 6.10
C ALA A 158 5.79 35.85 7.12
#